data_AF-A0A6M3Y242-F1
#
_entry.id   AF-A0A6M3Y242-F1
#
_cell.length_a   1.000
_cell.length_b   1.000
_cell.length_c   1.000
_cell.angle_alpha   90.00
_cell.angle_beta   90.00
_cell.angle_gamma   90.00
#
_symmetry.space_group_name_H-M   'P 1'
#
loop_
_entity.id
_entity.type
_entity.pdbx_description
1 polymer ?
#
loop_
_entity_poly.entity_id
_entity_poly.type
_entity_poly.pdbx_seq_one_letter_code
_entity_poly.pdbx_strand_id
1 'polypeptide(L)' 'MNKVYLGDCLEIMPELPSESIDMILCDLPYGTTACKWDTVIPFEPLTLYKM' A
#
# COMPACT_ATOMS: atom_id res chain seq x y z
N MET A 1 -14.07 -13.39 5.62
CA MET A 1 -12.87 -14.17 5.30
C MET A 1 -11.68 -13.26 5.53
N ASN A 2 -10.70 -13.66 6.34
CA ASN A 2 -9.53 -12.83 6.63
C ASN A 2 -8.35 -13.42 5.86
N LYS A 3 -7.85 -12.70 4.85
CA LYS A 3 -6.78 -13.17 3.97
C LYS A 3 -5.60 -12.20 4.05
N VAL A 4 -4.39 -12.76 4.15
CA VAL A 4 -3.13 -12.02 4.11
C VAL A 4 -2.49 -12.23 2.74
N TYR A 5 -1.99 -11.16 2.15
CA TYR A 5 -1.28 -11.17 0.88
C TYR A 5 0.19 -10.88 1.15
N LEU A 6 1.10 -11.67 0.57
CA LEU A 6 2.55 -11.48 0.71
C LEU A 6 3.11 -10.91 -0.60
N GLY A 7 3.70 -9.71 -0.54
CA GLY A 7 4.39 -9.06 -1.66
C GLY A 7 4.41 -7.54 -1.50
N ASP A 8 4.79 -6.84 -2.57
CA ASP A 8 4.78 -5.38 -2.60
C ASP A 8 3.33 -4.86 -2.67
N CYS A 9 2.97 -3.90 -1.82
CA CYS A 9 1.61 -3.38 -1.76
C CYS A 9 1.21 -2.64 -3.04
N LEU A 10 2.14 -2.00 -3.75
CA LEU A 10 1.89 -1.28 -5.00
C LEU A 10 1.64 -2.23 -6.18
N GLU A 11 2.14 -3.46 -6.09
CA GLU A 11 1.92 -4.51 -7.10
C GLU A 11 0.63 -5.30 -6.82
N ILE A 12 0.32 -5.55 -5.54
CA ILE A 12 -0.84 -6.34 -5.12
C ILE A 12 -2.13 -5.54 -5.15
N MET A 13 -2.11 -4.26 -4.74
CA MET A 13 -3.35 -3.47 -4.66
C MET A 13 -4.14 -3.43 -5.98
N PRO A 14 -3.51 -3.31 -7.17
CA PRO A 14 -4.21 -3.39 -8.46
C PRO A 14 -4.92 -4.71 -8.76
N GLU A 15 -4.55 -5.81 -8.09
CA GLU A 15 -5.18 -7.13 -8.29
C GLU A 15 -6.49 -7.28 -7.49
N LEU A 16 -6.73 -6.40 -6.51
CA LEU A 16 -7.95 -6.39 -5.73
C LEU A 16 -9.11 -5.88 -6.60
N PRO A 17 -10.35 -6.40 -6.42
CA PRO A 17 -11.48 -5.93 -7.20
C PRO A 17 -11.72 -4.42 -7.01
N SER A 18 -12.04 -3.71 -8.08
CA SER A 18 -12.40 -2.29 -8.01
C SER A 18 -13.58 -2.07 -7.06
N GLU A 19 -13.57 -0.96 -6.31
CA GLU A 19 -14.63 -0.56 -5.38
C GLU A 19 -14.95 -1.62 -4.28
N SER A 20 -13.99 -2.47 -3.93
CA SER A 20 -14.17 -3.54 -2.92
C SER A 20 -13.60 -3.22 -1.54
N ILE A 21 -13.04 -2.02 -1.35
CA ILE A 21 -12.41 -1.60 -0.09
C ILE A 21 -13.14 -0.38 0.47
N ASP A 22 -13.73 -0.51 1.66
CA ASP A 22 -14.41 0.58 2.36
C ASP A 22 -13.43 1.50 3.13
N MET A 23 -12.29 0.97 3.54
CA MET A 23 -11.29 1.68 4.34
C MET A 23 -9.89 1.11 4.13
N ILE A 24 -8.92 2.01 4.02
CA ILE A 24 -7.49 1.68 4.05
C ILE A 24 -6.88 2.34 5.28
N LEU A 25 -6.29 1.51 6.14
CA LEU A 25 -5.46 1.94 7.26
C LEU A 25 -4.06 1.40 7.02
N CYS A 26 -3.10 2.30 6.81
CA CYS A 26 -1.71 1.93 6.53
C CYS A 26 -0.74 2.73 7.38
N ASP A 27 0.35 2.06 7.74
CA ASP A 27 1.55 2.63 8.34
C ASP A 27 2.64 2.57 7.27
N LEU A 28 2.95 3.72 6.67
CA LEU A 28 3.83 3.82 5.50
C LEU A 28 5.30 3.97 5.93
N PRO A 29 6.26 3.63 5.04
CA PRO A 29 7.66 3.96 5.29
C PRO A 29 7.84 5.49 5.34
N TYR A 30 8.31 5.99 6.47
CA TYR A 30 8.48 7.41 6.75
C TYR A 30 9.93 7.91 6.58
N GLY A 31 10.88 7.03 6.27
CA GLY A 31 12.29 7.41 6.12
C GLY A 31 12.97 7.76 7.44
N THR A 32 12.53 7.14 8.54
CA THR A 32 13.00 7.45 9.89
C THR A 32 14.05 6.47 10.41
N THR A 33 14.26 5.36 9.70
CA THR A 33 15.16 4.27 10.06
C THR A 33 16.22 4.04 8.98
N ALA A 34 17.27 3.27 9.31
CA ALA A 34 18.33 2.88 8.36
C ALA A 34 17.96 1.60 7.55
N CYS A 35 16.71 1.18 7.59
CA CYS A 35 16.27 -0.03 6.91
C CYS A 35 15.98 0.24 5.43
N LYS A 36 16.35 -0.72 4.55
CA LYS A 36 16.15 -0.59 3.09
C LYS A 36 14.69 -0.38 2.68
N TRP A 37 13.75 -0.93 3.44
CA TRP A 37 12.31 -0.84 3.19
C TRP A 37 11.72 0.50 3.62
N ASP A 38 12.40 1.25 4.49
CA ASP A 38 11.92 2.52 5.01
C ASP A 38 12.30 3.68 4.08
N THR A 39 11.97 3.53 2.80
CA THR A 39 12.17 4.58 1.80
C THR A 39 10.84 5.29 1.58
N VAL A 40 10.82 6.62 1.72
CA VAL A 40 9.61 7.44 1.54
C VAL A 40 9.03 7.20 0.15
N ILE A 41 7.77 6.79 0.10
CA ILE A 41 7.03 6.55 -1.15
C ILE A 41 6.39 7.88 -1.59
N PRO A 42 6.45 8.25 -2.89
CA PRO A 42 5.73 9.41 -3.40
C PRO A 42 4.22 9.27 -3.19
N PHE A 43 3.54 10.35 -2.76
CA PHE A 43 2.09 10.33 -2.50
C PHE A 43 1.22 10.23 -3.76
N GLU A 44 1.74 10.67 -4.92
CA GLU A 44 0.99 10.67 -6.18
C GLU A 44 0.54 9.27 -6.62
N PRO A 45 1.42 8.24 -6.65
CA PRO A 45 1.03 6.84 -6.85
C PRO A 45 -0.07 6.36 -5.90
N LEU A 46 0.02 6.67 -4.60
CA LEU A 46 -0.92 6.25 -3.57
C LEU A 46 -2.36 6.73 -3.83
N THR A 47 -2.52 7.92 -4.42
CA THR A 47 -3.84 8.51 -4.71
C THR A 47 -4.42 8.10 -6.07
N LEU A 48 -3.59 7.57 -6.98
CA LEU A 48 -3.98 7.16 -8.33
C LEU A 48 -4.61 5.76 -8.37
N TYR A 49 -4.22 4.88 -7.46
CA TYR A 49 -5.01 3.70 -7.16
C TYR A 49 -6.29 4.24 -6.53
N LYS A 50 -7.36 4.30 -7.31
CA LYS A 50 -8.70 4.64 -6.81
C LYS A 50 -9.04 3.72 -5.64
N MET A 51 -8.73 4.23 -4.45
CA MET A 51 -9.66 4.28 -3.33
C MET A 51 -11.06 4.62 -3.82
#